data_AF-A0A9W7GJ99-F1
#
_entry.id   AF-A0A9W7GJ99-F1
#
_cell.length_a   1.000
_cell.length_b   1.000
_cell.length_c   1.000
_cell.angle_alpha   90.00
_cell.angle_beta   90.00
_cell.angle_gamma   90.00
#
_symmetry.space_group_name_H-M   'P 1'
#
loop_
_entity.id
_entity.type
_entity.pdbx_description
1 polymer ?
#
loop_
_entity_poly.entity_id
_entity_poly.type
_entity_poly.pdbx_seq_one_letter_code
_entity_poly.pdbx_strand_id
1 'polypeptide(L)'
;MEYREPPPPLAAAWVTKKNRAGTHFYFYNQETGESTWAKPPDAIDASSLANAVSSLMDNQSNSAKALNASSKKREREGGKDNDKKEKESKSKKQRSSSSVPKGKVRAFHILKKHKDSSRPYDRNKKKISRTKEEAREEIEGFKDMMESVEGEELLEVFKATATEESDCSSAKRGGDLGPFEYGKMRKEFSEAAFALPVGGVSGIVETSSGVHIILRWTD
;
A
#
# COMPACT_ATOMS: atom_id res chain seq x y z
N MET A 1 22.69 -49.49 -15.08
CA MET A 1 22.86 -48.02 -15.19
C MET A 1 21.53 -47.41 -14.84
N GLU A 2 21.36 -47.07 -13.57
CA GLU A 2 20.11 -46.51 -13.05
C GLU A 2 20.08 -45.02 -13.40
N TYR A 3 19.15 -44.64 -14.28
CA TYR A 3 18.91 -43.26 -14.64
C TYR A 3 18.20 -42.60 -13.46
N ARG A 4 18.96 -41.99 -12.54
CA ARG A 4 18.39 -41.12 -11.52
C ARG A 4 17.92 -39.85 -12.22
N GLU A 5 16.61 -39.62 -12.22
CA GLU A 5 16.05 -38.33 -12.61
C GLU A 5 16.76 -37.22 -11.83
N PRO A 6 17.19 -36.13 -12.48
CA PRO A 6 17.78 -35.01 -11.78
C PRO A 6 16.77 -34.50 -10.75
N PRO A 7 17.21 -34.14 -9.52
CA PRO A 7 16.30 -33.61 -8.52
C PRO A 7 15.54 -32.42 -9.13
N PRO A 8 14.22 -32.28 -8.88
CA PRO A 8 13.49 -31.10 -9.31
C PRO A 8 14.23 -29.88 -8.76
N PRO A 9 14.45 -28.82 -9.56
CA PRO A 9 15.20 -27.66 -9.12
C PRO A 9 14.54 -27.12 -7.85
N LEU A 10 15.31 -27.10 -6.75
CA LEU A 10 14.95 -26.38 -5.55
C LEU A 10 14.69 -24.93 -5.98
N ALA A 11 13.59 -24.34 -5.51
CA ALA A 11 13.13 -23.01 -5.93
C ALA A 11 14.29 -22.00 -5.95
N ALA A 12 14.74 -21.63 -7.15
CA ALA A 12 15.96 -20.87 -7.34
C ALA A 12 15.86 -19.50 -6.65
N ALA A 13 16.85 -19.18 -5.81
CA ALA A 13 16.96 -17.92 -5.10
C ALA A 13 17.33 -16.76 -6.05
N TRP A 14 16.36 -16.31 -6.85
CA TRP A 14 16.48 -15.11 -7.67
C TRP A 14 16.45 -13.85 -6.80
N VAL A 15 17.43 -12.95 -6.99
CA VAL A 15 17.48 -11.66 -6.30
C VAL A 15 17.58 -10.51 -7.30
N THR A 16 16.97 -9.38 -6.99
CA THR A 16 17.06 -8.17 -7.83
C THR A 16 18.37 -7.43 -7.52
N LYS A 17 19.17 -7.15 -8.55
CA LYS A 17 20.42 -6.38 -8.47
C LYS A 17 20.36 -5.15 -9.37
N LYS A 18 21.08 -4.10 -8.98
CA LYS A 18 21.28 -2.90 -9.80
C LYS A 18 22.52 -3.09 -10.69
N ASN A 19 22.46 -2.64 -11.94
CA ASN A 19 23.63 -2.62 -12.81
C ASN A 19 24.70 -1.64 -12.27
N ARG A 20 25.93 -1.73 -12.77
CA ARG A 20 27.07 -0.89 -12.32
C ARG A 20 26.81 0.61 -12.49
N ALA A 21 26.01 1.00 -13.47
CA ALA A 21 25.63 2.39 -13.72
C ALA A 21 24.52 2.89 -12.78
N GLY A 22 23.87 2.00 -12.03
CA GLY A 22 22.74 2.33 -11.18
C GLY A 22 21.47 2.70 -11.95
N THR A 23 21.39 2.40 -13.24
CA THR A 23 20.29 2.84 -14.13
C THR A 23 19.25 1.75 -14.40
N HIS A 24 19.62 0.48 -14.28
CA HIS A 24 18.71 -0.64 -14.57
C HIS A 24 18.84 -1.73 -13.51
N PHE A 25 17.72 -2.42 -13.25
CA PHE A 25 17.68 -3.59 -12.39
C PHE A 25 17.63 -4.86 -13.24
N TYR A 26 18.28 -5.91 -12.76
CA TYR A 26 18.26 -7.25 -13.36
C TYR A 26 18.09 -8.29 -12.26
N PHE A 27 17.55 -9.46 -12.61
CA PHE A 27 17.43 -10.60 -11.71
C PHE A 27 18.68 -11.46 -11.81
N TYR A 28 19.26 -11.80 -10.67
CA TYR A 28 20.45 -12.64 -10.55
C TYR A 28 20.12 -13.90 -9.77
N ASN A 29 20.38 -15.07 -10.34
CA ASN A 29 20.21 -16.35 -9.68
C ASN A 29 21.46 -16.65 -8.83
N GLN A 30 21.29 -16.76 -7.51
CA GLN A 30 22.42 -17.00 -6.61
C GLN A 30 23.00 -18.42 -6.70
N GLU A 31 22.24 -19.38 -7.20
CA GLU A 31 22.67 -20.79 -7.30
C GLU A 31 23.33 -21.09 -8.65
N THR A 32 22.77 -20.58 -9.76
CA THR A 32 23.28 -20.86 -11.11
C THR A 32 24.25 -19.79 -11.62
N GLY A 33 24.27 -18.60 -11.01
CA GLY A 33 25.05 -17.46 -11.48
C GLY A 33 24.47 -16.75 -12.71
N GLU A 34 23.28 -17.16 -13.16
CA GLU A 34 22.60 -16.56 -14.32
C GLU A 34 22.04 -15.17 -14.02
N SER A 35 21.95 -14.34 -15.06
CA SER A 35 21.38 -12.98 -14.99
C SER A 35 20.35 -12.78 -16.09
N THR A 36 19.18 -12.24 -15.76
CA THR A 36 18.11 -11.92 -16.74
C THR A 36 17.50 -10.55 -16.48
N TRP A 37 17.13 -9.86 -17.56
CA TRP A 37 16.39 -8.60 -17.51
C TRP A 37 14.88 -8.81 -17.37
N ALA A 38 14.37 -9.99 -17.74
CA ALA A 38 12.97 -10.36 -17.62
C ALA A 38 12.72 -11.07 -16.28
N LYS A 39 11.60 -10.76 -15.60
CA LYS A 39 11.21 -11.39 -14.34
C LYS A 39 11.08 -12.92 -14.52
N PRO A 40 11.90 -13.74 -13.86
CA PRO A 40 11.82 -15.18 -14.01
C PRO A 40 10.52 -15.71 -13.38
N PRO A 41 9.92 -16.77 -13.94
CA PRO A 41 8.64 -17.32 -13.46
C PRO A 41 8.72 -17.79 -11.99
N ASP A 42 9.91 -18.17 -11.53
CA ASP A 42 10.16 -18.71 -10.18
C ASP A 42 10.68 -17.66 -9.19
N ALA A 43 10.68 -16.36 -9.54
CA ALA A 43 11.05 -15.31 -8.59
C ALA A 43 10.01 -15.21 -7.47
N ILE A 44 10.36 -15.79 -6.32
CA ILE A 44 9.59 -15.65 -5.08
C ILE A 44 9.62 -14.18 -4.68
N ASP A 45 8.44 -13.53 -4.67
CA ASP A 45 8.30 -12.15 -4.21
C ASP A 45 8.81 -12.06 -2.76
N ALA A 46 9.69 -11.11 -2.45
CA ALA A 46 10.29 -10.99 -1.11
C ALA A 46 9.22 -10.85 0.00
N SER A 47 8.04 -10.36 -0.38
CA SER A 47 6.82 -10.29 0.44
C SER A 47 6.29 -11.66 0.90
N SER A 48 6.55 -12.73 0.15
CA SER A 48 6.07 -14.09 0.44
C SER A 48 6.93 -14.84 1.46
N LEU A 49 8.21 -14.48 1.61
CA LEU A 49 9.10 -15.06 2.63
C LEU A 49 8.77 -14.54 4.05
N ALA A 50 8.31 -13.29 4.17
CA ALA A 50 7.90 -12.71 5.45
C ALA A 50 6.67 -13.44 6.05
N ASN A 51 5.72 -13.85 5.21
CA ASN A 51 4.54 -14.58 5.65
C ASN A 51 4.85 -16.05 6.02
N ALA A 52 5.84 -16.67 5.37
CA ALA A 52 6.25 -18.05 5.66
C ALA A 52 7.04 -18.17 6.97
N VAL A 53 7.90 -17.19 7.30
CA VAL A 53 8.69 -17.19 8.54
C VAL A 53 7.81 -16.97 9.78
N SER A 54 6.75 -16.17 9.69
CA SER A 54 5.83 -15.97 10.81
C SER A 54 5.06 -17.26 11.16
N SER A 55 4.70 -18.07 10.17
CA SER A 55 3.98 -19.34 10.38
C SER A 55 4.84 -20.43 11.05
N LEU A 56 6.17 -20.35 10.93
CA LEU A 56 7.09 -21.35 11.50
C LEU A 56 7.48 -21.06 12.97
N MET A 57 7.34 -19.82 13.43
CA MET A 57 7.70 -19.41 14.80
C MET A 57 6.56 -19.54 15.83
N ASP A 58 5.30 -19.61 15.39
CA ASP A 58 4.14 -19.74 16.28
C ASP A 58 3.82 -21.18 16.72
N ASN A 59 4.48 -22.20 16.14
CA ASN A 59 4.18 -23.61 16.41
C ASN A 59 5.13 -24.28 17.43
N GLN A 60 5.99 -23.52 18.11
CA GLN A 60 6.84 -24.02 19.20
C GLN A 60 6.44 -23.51 20.60
N SER A 61 5.38 -22.71 20.74
CA SER A 61 4.99 -22.14 22.04
C SER A 61 3.75 -22.78 22.71
N ASN A 62 3.09 -23.75 22.07
CA ASN A 62 1.88 -24.41 22.60
C ASN A 62 2.12 -25.77 23.27
N SER A 63 3.20 -25.93 24.05
CA SER A 63 3.42 -27.14 24.87
C SER A 63 3.68 -26.89 26.36
N ALA A 64 3.47 -25.67 26.87
CA ALA A 64 3.69 -25.40 28.30
C ALA A 64 2.71 -24.39 28.91
N LYS A 65 1.47 -24.84 29.20
CA LYS A 65 0.67 -24.48 30.40
C LYS A 65 -0.73 -25.11 30.35
N ALA A 66 -0.78 -26.43 30.32
CA ALA A 66 -1.83 -27.14 31.04
C ALA A 66 -1.53 -27.08 32.55
N LEU A 67 -2.52 -27.37 33.39
CA LEU A 67 -2.47 -27.46 34.87
C LEU A 67 -2.85 -26.19 35.64
N ASN A 68 -4.16 -25.91 35.77
CA ASN A 68 -4.74 -25.71 37.10
C ASN A 68 -6.29 -25.79 37.11
N ALA A 69 -6.79 -26.57 38.08
CA ALA A 69 -8.13 -26.58 38.68
C ALA A 69 -9.33 -26.79 37.71
N SER A 70 -9.90 -27.98 37.50
CA SER A 70 -10.43 -29.01 38.41
C SER A 70 -11.64 -28.58 39.27
N SER A 71 -12.77 -29.26 38.97
CA SER A 71 -13.88 -29.66 39.85
C SER A 71 -15.07 -28.70 40.05
N LYS A 72 -16.25 -29.07 39.51
CA LYS A 72 -17.40 -29.75 40.18
C LYS A 72 -18.71 -29.39 39.43
N LYS A 73 -19.29 -30.27 38.60
CA LYS A 73 -20.28 -31.34 38.91
C LYS A 73 -21.76 -30.91 38.71
N ARG A 74 -22.48 -31.75 37.95
CA ARG A 74 -23.92 -32.08 37.96
C ARG A 74 -24.84 -31.46 36.88
N GLU A 75 -25.05 -32.28 35.85
CA GLU A 75 -26.33 -32.79 35.30
C GLU A 75 -27.64 -32.11 35.73
N ARG A 76 -28.48 -31.75 34.74
CA ARG A 76 -29.84 -32.32 34.56
C ARG A 76 -30.50 -31.84 33.26
N GLU A 77 -31.17 -32.78 32.60
CA GLU A 77 -32.04 -32.65 31.42
C GLU A 77 -33.33 -31.86 31.73
N GLY A 78 -33.95 -31.29 30.69
CA GLY A 78 -35.32 -30.78 30.72
C GLY A 78 -35.59 -29.74 29.65
N GLY A 79 -36.22 -30.13 28.53
CA GLY A 79 -36.53 -29.27 27.40
C GLY A 79 -37.78 -28.38 27.55
N LYS A 80 -37.89 -27.40 26.66
CA LYS A 80 -39.08 -27.04 25.85
C LYS A 80 -38.89 -25.66 25.21
N ASP A 81 -38.97 -25.66 23.88
CA ASP A 81 -39.59 -24.69 22.98
C ASP A 81 -40.01 -23.34 23.56
N ASN A 82 -39.47 -22.26 22.99
CA ASN A 82 -40.33 -21.18 22.50
C ASN A 82 -39.66 -20.26 21.47
N ASP A 83 -40.54 -19.87 20.55
CA ASP A 83 -40.43 -19.10 19.33
C ASP A 83 -40.05 -17.61 19.55
N LYS A 84 -39.61 -16.97 18.46
CA LYS A 84 -39.60 -15.51 18.18
C LYS A 84 -38.58 -14.58 18.88
N LYS A 85 -37.64 -14.09 18.06
CA LYS A 85 -37.66 -12.76 17.39
C LYS A 85 -36.34 -12.01 17.47
N GLU A 86 -35.85 -11.65 16.29
CA GLU A 86 -34.87 -10.61 15.98
C GLU A 86 -34.84 -9.44 16.96
N LYS A 87 -33.63 -9.00 17.34
CA LYS A 87 -33.09 -7.72 16.85
C LYS A 87 -31.63 -7.49 17.30
N GLU A 88 -30.80 -7.38 16.27
CA GLU A 88 -29.61 -6.54 16.14
C GLU A 88 -28.89 -6.07 17.41
N SER A 89 -27.72 -6.67 17.59
CA SER A 89 -26.58 -6.18 18.33
C SER A 89 -26.14 -4.79 17.82
N LYS A 90 -26.49 -3.75 18.59
CA LYS A 90 -25.80 -2.44 18.53
C LYS A 90 -24.35 -2.63 18.99
N SER A 91 -23.47 -2.94 18.04
CA SER A 91 -22.03 -2.85 18.22
C SER A 91 -21.66 -1.37 18.43
N LYS A 92 -21.15 -1.07 19.62
CA LYS A 92 -20.56 0.21 20.01
C LYS A 92 -19.44 0.56 19.04
N LYS A 93 -19.74 1.35 18.00
CA LYS A 93 -18.71 2.03 17.19
C LYS A 93 -18.08 3.08 18.10
N GLN A 94 -16.92 2.75 18.65
CA GLN A 94 -16.06 3.71 19.35
C GLN A 94 -15.81 4.88 18.41
N ARG A 95 -16.51 5.99 18.64
CA ARG A 95 -16.12 7.29 18.10
C ARG A 95 -14.84 7.66 18.83
N SER A 96 -13.69 7.31 18.26
CA SER A 96 -12.45 7.96 18.64
C SER A 96 -12.67 9.45 18.41
N SER A 97 -12.62 10.22 19.48
CA SER A 97 -12.64 11.67 19.45
C SER A 97 -11.38 12.13 18.71
N SER A 98 -11.45 12.24 17.39
CA SER A 98 -10.35 12.75 16.58
C SER A 98 -10.20 14.23 16.89
N SER A 99 -9.25 14.55 17.77
CA SER A 99 -8.71 15.90 17.87
C SER A 99 -8.25 16.31 16.48
N VAL A 100 -8.96 17.27 15.87
CA VAL A 100 -8.59 17.80 14.54
C VAL A 100 -7.13 18.26 14.61
N PRO A 101 -6.24 17.76 13.72
CA PRO A 101 -4.86 18.20 13.68
C PRO A 101 -4.81 19.72 13.54
N LYS A 102 -4.20 20.41 14.51
CA LYS A 102 -4.00 21.85 14.47
C LYS A 102 -2.73 22.17 13.67
N GLY A 103 -2.75 23.29 12.94
CA GLY A 103 -1.61 23.78 12.17
C GLY A 103 -1.81 23.65 10.65
N LYS A 104 -0.73 23.97 9.92
CA LYS A 104 -0.67 23.90 8.46
C LYS A 104 0.36 22.86 8.04
N VAL A 105 0.07 22.15 6.97
CA VAL A 105 1.04 21.26 6.30
C VAL A 105 1.20 21.71 4.86
N ARG A 106 2.40 21.60 4.32
CA ARG A 106 2.63 21.71 2.88
C ARG A 106 2.70 20.32 2.29
N ALA A 107 2.02 20.11 1.17
CA ALA A 107 2.05 18.85 0.46
C ALA A 107 2.10 19.06 -1.04
N PHE A 108 2.73 18.11 -1.69
CA PHE A 108 2.76 17.92 -3.12
C PHE A 108 1.84 16.75 -3.45
N HIS A 109 1.22 16.77 -4.62
CA HIS A 109 0.44 15.63 -5.08
C HIS A 109 0.64 15.33 -6.56
N ILE A 110 0.41 14.07 -6.92
CA ILE A 110 0.17 13.66 -8.29
C ILE A 110 -1.26 13.16 -8.34
N LEU A 111 -2.07 13.76 -9.20
CA LEU A 111 -3.47 13.38 -9.43
C LEU A 111 -3.60 12.75 -10.82
N LYS A 112 -4.17 11.55 -10.86
CA LYS A 112 -4.71 10.92 -12.06
C LYS A 112 -6.24 10.82 -11.95
N LYS A 113 -6.93 11.55 -12.81
CA LYS A 113 -8.38 11.52 -12.93
C LYS A 113 -8.83 10.29 -13.74
N HIS A 114 -10.12 9.96 -13.65
CA HIS A 114 -10.77 8.91 -14.41
C HIS A 114 -12.15 9.38 -14.87
N LYS A 115 -12.82 8.57 -15.69
CA LYS A 115 -14.15 8.86 -16.25
C LYS A 115 -15.22 9.20 -15.19
N ASP A 116 -15.11 8.64 -13.98
CA ASP A 116 -16.04 8.86 -12.85
C ASP A 116 -15.58 9.96 -11.88
N SER A 117 -14.47 10.65 -12.18
CA SER A 117 -14.05 11.82 -11.40
C SER A 117 -15.04 12.97 -11.59
N SER A 118 -15.30 13.74 -10.53
CA SER A 118 -16.23 14.90 -10.55
C SER A 118 -15.98 15.91 -11.67
N ARG A 119 -14.74 16.01 -12.17
CA ARG A 119 -14.35 16.80 -13.33
C ARG A 119 -13.40 15.98 -14.22
N PRO A 120 -13.91 15.17 -15.17
CA PRO A 120 -13.12 14.24 -15.97
C PRO A 120 -12.45 14.95 -17.16
N TYR A 121 -11.70 16.00 -16.86
CA TYR A 121 -10.91 16.77 -17.82
C TYR A 121 -9.51 16.99 -17.26
N ASP A 122 -8.49 16.84 -18.09
CA ASP A 122 -7.10 17.09 -17.72
C ASP A 122 -6.80 18.61 -17.64
N ARG A 123 -5.52 18.94 -17.40
CA ARG A 123 -5.05 20.34 -17.35
C ARG A 123 -5.15 21.08 -18.69
N ASN A 124 -5.16 20.34 -19.79
CA ASN A 124 -5.28 20.84 -21.16
C ASN A 124 -6.74 20.87 -21.66
N LYS A 125 -7.71 20.63 -20.76
CA LYS A 125 -9.14 20.55 -21.05
C LYS A 125 -9.52 19.39 -21.99
N LYS A 126 -8.67 18.38 -22.12
CA LYS A 126 -9.01 17.13 -22.81
C LYS A 126 -9.88 16.28 -21.91
N LYS A 127 -10.95 15.71 -22.48
CA LYS A 127 -11.84 14.79 -21.75
C LYS A 127 -11.10 13.49 -21.45
N ILE A 128 -11.19 13.02 -20.21
CA ILE A 128 -10.55 11.80 -19.73
C ILE A 128 -11.54 10.65 -19.83
N SER A 129 -11.14 9.57 -20.51
CA SER A 129 -11.93 8.34 -20.69
C SER A 129 -11.40 7.12 -19.93
N ARG A 130 -10.20 7.23 -19.34
CA ARG A 130 -9.57 6.14 -18.59
C ARG A 130 -10.40 5.69 -17.40
N THR A 131 -10.32 4.41 -17.05
CA THR A 131 -11.01 3.82 -15.90
C THR A 131 -10.33 4.22 -14.59
N LYS A 132 -11.02 3.94 -13.48
CA LYS A 132 -10.46 4.19 -12.15
C LYS A 132 -9.27 3.26 -11.89
N GLU A 133 -9.36 2.04 -12.38
CA GLU A 133 -8.35 1.00 -12.27
C GLU A 133 -7.07 1.38 -13.02
N GLU A 134 -7.20 1.89 -14.25
CA GLU A 134 -6.06 2.42 -15.03
C GLU A 134 -5.40 3.60 -14.29
N ALA A 135 -6.18 4.54 -13.79
CA ALA A 135 -5.65 5.67 -13.01
C ALA A 135 -4.94 5.21 -11.72
N ARG A 136 -5.38 4.10 -11.12
CA ARG A 136 -4.77 3.50 -9.93
C ARG A 136 -3.46 2.80 -10.26
N GLU A 137 -3.41 2.05 -11.35
CA GLU A 137 -2.21 1.38 -11.83
C GLU A 137 -1.11 2.39 -12.21
N GLU A 138 -1.47 3.49 -12.88
CA GLU A 138 -0.54 4.58 -13.17
C GLU A 138 0.05 5.19 -11.88
N ILE A 139 -0.79 5.43 -10.87
CA ILE A 139 -0.33 5.98 -9.58
C ILE A 139 0.54 4.98 -8.82
N GLU A 140 0.22 3.68 -8.85
CA GLU A 140 1.05 2.65 -8.22
C GLU A 140 2.43 2.59 -8.90
N GLY A 141 2.51 2.69 -10.23
CA GLY A 141 3.78 2.74 -10.94
C GLY A 141 4.65 3.94 -10.53
N PHE A 142 4.05 5.12 -10.28
CA PHE A 142 4.79 6.26 -9.75
C PHE A 142 5.24 6.06 -8.30
N LYS A 143 4.41 5.41 -7.49
CA LYS A 143 4.75 5.07 -6.10
C LYS A 143 5.98 4.17 -6.05
N ASP A 144 5.98 3.11 -6.85
CA ASP A 144 7.06 2.12 -6.89
C ASP A 144 8.38 2.76 -7.36
N MET A 145 8.32 3.68 -8.33
CA MET A 145 9.48 4.46 -8.75
C MET A 145 10.06 5.31 -7.61
N MET A 146 9.20 5.85 -6.74
CA MET A 146 9.59 6.77 -5.65
C MET A 146 9.99 6.04 -4.37
N GLU A 147 9.62 4.77 -4.20
CA GLU A 147 9.94 3.98 -2.99
C GLU A 147 11.45 3.76 -2.80
N SER A 148 12.23 3.80 -3.89
CA SER A 148 13.69 3.65 -3.84
C SER A 148 14.46 4.96 -3.69
N VAL A 149 13.76 6.10 -3.53
CA VAL A 149 14.36 7.44 -3.51
C VAL A 149 13.95 8.14 -2.21
N GLU A 150 14.88 8.85 -1.58
CA GLU A 150 14.64 9.57 -0.33
C GLU A 150 15.21 11.00 -0.38
N GLY A 151 14.86 11.82 0.61
CA GLY A 151 15.41 13.16 0.77
C GLY A 151 15.04 14.13 -0.36
N GLU A 152 15.97 15.01 -0.74
CA GLU A 152 15.74 16.03 -1.77
C GLU A 152 15.56 15.42 -3.17
N GLU A 153 16.23 14.30 -3.46
CA GLU A 153 16.07 13.58 -4.73
C GLU A 153 14.63 13.11 -4.91
N LEU A 154 13.98 12.63 -3.83
CA LEU A 154 12.57 12.25 -3.85
C LEU A 154 11.69 13.44 -4.21
N LEU A 155 11.96 14.63 -3.64
CA LEU A 155 11.22 15.84 -3.94
C LEU A 155 11.38 16.24 -5.42
N GLU A 156 12.59 16.15 -5.97
CA GLU A 156 12.86 16.46 -7.38
C GLU A 156 12.16 15.49 -8.32
N VAL A 157 12.28 14.18 -8.08
CA VAL A 157 11.59 13.13 -8.84
C VAL A 157 10.08 13.33 -8.76
N PHE A 158 9.53 13.55 -7.56
CA PHE A 158 8.10 13.79 -7.38
C PHE A 158 7.62 15.02 -8.16
N LYS A 159 8.36 16.13 -8.10
CA LYS A 159 8.04 17.36 -8.84
C LYS A 159 8.11 17.15 -10.36
N ALA A 160 9.10 16.41 -10.84
CA ALA A 160 9.22 16.08 -12.26
C ALA A 160 8.04 15.23 -12.72
N THR A 161 7.75 14.13 -12.02
CA THR A 161 6.59 13.26 -12.32
C THR A 161 5.28 14.03 -12.24
N ALA A 162 5.08 14.89 -11.24
CA ALA A 162 3.87 15.70 -11.14
C ALA A 162 3.73 16.71 -12.28
N THR A 163 4.84 17.30 -12.73
CA THR A 163 4.87 18.23 -13.85
C THR A 163 4.49 17.55 -15.15
N GLU A 164 4.98 16.34 -15.39
CA GLU A 164 4.68 15.62 -16.62
C GLU A 164 3.28 14.99 -16.58
N GLU A 165 2.99 14.24 -15.53
CA GLU A 165 1.92 13.25 -15.52
C GLU A 165 0.63 13.69 -14.84
N SER A 166 0.65 14.72 -13.99
CA SER A 166 -0.54 15.07 -13.22
C SER A 166 -1.61 15.83 -14.04
N ASP A 167 -2.86 15.40 -13.86
CA ASP A 167 -4.06 16.07 -14.40
C ASP A 167 -4.54 17.29 -13.59
N CYS A 168 -3.83 17.63 -12.51
CA CYS A 168 -4.11 18.81 -11.72
C CYS A 168 -3.41 20.04 -12.30
N SER A 169 -3.99 21.22 -12.10
CA SER A 169 -3.35 22.48 -12.47
C SER A 169 -2.13 22.83 -11.61
N SER A 170 -1.93 22.14 -10.48
CA SER A 170 -0.72 22.20 -9.66
C SER A 170 0.50 21.60 -10.34
N ALA A 171 0.33 20.80 -11.40
CA ALA A 171 1.42 20.22 -12.19
C ALA A 171 2.44 21.29 -12.63
N LYS A 172 1.97 22.50 -12.98
CA LYS A 172 2.85 23.64 -13.33
C LYS A 172 3.79 24.11 -12.22
N ARG A 173 3.59 23.64 -10.98
CA ARG A 173 4.42 23.88 -9.81
C ARG A 173 4.98 22.57 -9.24
N GLY A 174 5.13 21.54 -10.07
CA GLY A 174 5.57 20.22 -9.63
C GLY A 174 4.62 19.57 -8.62
N GLY A 175 3.32 19.83 -8.73
CA GLY A 175 2.31 19.26 -7.83
C GLY A 175 2.15 19.99 -6.50
N ASP A 176 2.86 21.10 -6.27
CA ASP A 176 2.80 21.87 -5.03
C ASP A 176 1.41 22.50 -4.81
N LEU A 177 0.81 22.20 -3.66
CA LEU A 177 -0.46 22.79 -3.20
C LEU A 177 -0.26 23.97 -2.25
N GLY A 178 0.98 24.23 -1.82
CA GLY A 178 1.29 25.18 -0.75
C GLY A 178 0.83 24.70 0.62
N PRO A 179 1.03 25.53 1.66
CA PRO A 179 0.58 25.20 3.01
C PRO A 179 -0.95 25.32 3.15
N PHE A 180 -1.59 24.31 3.73
CA PHE A 180 -3.04 24.28 3.98
C PHE A 180 -3.38 23.71 5.35
N GLU A 181 -4.56 24.06 5.85
CA GLU A 181 -5.12 23.60 7.13
C GLU A 181 -5.97 22.34 6.93
N TYR A 182 -6.15 21.57 8.00
CA TYR A 182 -6.99 20.38 7.97
C TYR A 182 -8.43 20.74 7.55
N GLY A 183 -9.00 19.98 6.61
CA GLY A 183 -10.36 20.19 6.10
C GLY A 183 -10.50 21.24 5.00
N LYS A 184 -9.41 21.90 4.58
CA LYS A 184 -9.41 22.73 3.36
C LYS A 184 -9.39 21.91 2.07
N MET A 185 -8.90 20.67 2.15
CA MET A 185 -8.93 19.70 1.06
C MET A 185 -10.04 18.67 1.28
N ARG A 186 -10.26 17.76 0.31
CA ARG A 186 -11.15 16.61 0.50
C ARG A 186 -10.75 15.83 1.75
N LYS A 187 -11.73 15.21 2.41
CA LYS A 187 -11.54 14.60 3.73
C LYS A 187 -10.44 13.53 3.69
N GLU A 188 -10.53 12.65 2.71
CA GLU A 188 -9.59 11.53 2.48
C GLU A 188 -8.18 12.06 2.21
N PHE A 189 -8.07 13.16 1.44
CA PHE A 189 -6.80 13.82 1.16
C PHE A 189 -6.20 14.47 2.42
N SER A 190 -7.03 15.18 3.20
CA SER A 190 -6.59 15.84 4.44
C SER A 190 -6.14 14.82 5.48
N GLU A 191 -6.89 13.72 5.65
CA GLU A 191 -6.53 12.64 6.58
C GLU A 191 -5.18 12.03 6.20
N ALA A 192 -4.96 11.70 4.92
CA ALA A 192 -3.69 11.15 4.46
C ALA A 192 -2.53 12.14 4.60
N ALA A 193 -2.69 13.39 4.14
CA ALA A 193 -1.61 14.37 4.16
C ALA A 193 -1.15 14.73 5.58
N PHE A 194 -2.07 14.81 6.54
CA PHE A 194 -1.74 15.12 7.94
C PHE A 194 -1.20 13.91 8.71
N ALA A 195 -1.53 12.68 8.29
CA ALA A 195 -0.99 11.45 8.87
C ALA A 195 0.46 11.17 8.44
N LEU A 196 0.90 11.72 7.31
CA LEU A 196 2.27 11.53 6.82
C LEU A 196 3.32 12.24 7.69
N PRO A 197 4.50 11.63 7.91
CA PRO A 197 5.68 12.36 8.38
C PRO A 197 6.17 13.34 7.31
N VAL A 198 6.98 14.33 7.70
CA VAL A 198 7.67 15.19 6.74
C VAL A 198 8.64 14.34 5.91
N GLY A 199 8.63 14.51 4.59
CA GLY A 199 9.36 13.67 3.64
C GLY A 199 8.65 12.37 3.27
N GLY A 200 7.52 12.05 3.92
CA GLY A 200 6.77 10.83 3.67
C GLY A 200 5.89 10.90 2.43
N VAL A 201 5.82 9.77 1.71
CA VAL A 201 4.90 9.52 0.59
C VAL A 201 3.71 8.69 1.07
N SER A 202 2.49 9.04 0.65
CA SER A 202 1.28 8.26 0.96
C SER A 202 1.19 6.99 0.13
N GLY A 203 0.36 6.06 0.60
CA GLY A 203 -0.27 5.10 -0.30
C GLY A 203 -1.23 5.78 -1.28
N ILE A 204 -1.97 4.97 -2.05
CA ILE A 204 -3.00 5.48 -2.95
C ILE A 204 -4.14 6.12 -2.14
N VAL A 205 -4.44 7.38 -2.45
CA VAL A 205 -5.55 8.14 -1.87
C VAL A 205 -6.58 8.41 -2.94
N GLU A 206 -7.79 7.88 -2.76
CA GLU A 206 -8.90 8.10 -3.68
C GLU A 206 -9.83 9.20 -3.15
N THR A 207 -10.20 10.13 -4.02
CA THR A 207 -11.17 11.19 -3.71
C THR A 207 -12.17 11.35 -4.85
N SER A 208 -13.20 12.18 -4.66
CA SER A 208 -14.11 12.57 -5.76
C SER A 208 -13.40 13.22 -6.96
N SER A 209 -12.16 13.67 -6.79
CA SER A 209 -11.37 14.29 -7.86
C SER A 209 -10.57 13.27 -8.67
N GLY A 210 -10.39 12.05 -8.19
CA GLY A 210 -9.58 11.02 -8.84
C GLY A 210 -8.68 10.29 -7.85
N VAL A 211 -7.61 9.70 -8.37
CA VAL A 211 -6.62 8.93 -7.62
C VAL A 211 -5.38 9.78 -7.40
N HIS A 212 -4.87 9.77 -6.17
CA HIS A 212 -3.77 10.63 -5.73
C HIS A 212 -2.66 9.82 -5.06
N ILE A 213 -1.44 10.32 -5.22
CA ILE A 213 -0.32 10.08 -4.30
C ILE A 213 0.14 11.43 -3.74
N ILE A 214 0.49 11.46 -2.47
CA ILE A 214 0.77 12.68 -1.70
C ILE A 214 2.18 12.58 -1.13
N LEU A 215 2.97 13.64 -1.28
CA LEU A 215 4.23 13.83 -0.58
C LEU A 215 4.08 14.99 0.40
N ARG A 216 4.31 14.75 1.69
CA ARG A 216 4.35 15.84 2.67
C ARG A 216 5.76 16.40 2.73
N TRP A 217 5.89 17.72 2.67
CA TRP A 217 7.18 18.40 2.77
C TRP A 217 7.11 19.63 3.67
N THR A 218 8.26 20.11 4.12
CA THR A 218 8.42 21.40 4.79
C THR A 218 9.52 22.19 4.10
N ASP A 219 9.34 23.50 4.00
CA ASP A 219 10.44 24.41 3.68
C ASP A 219 11.48 24.46 4.80
#